data_AF-A0A2N3AWG7-F1
#
_entry.id   AF-A0A2N3AWG7-F1
#
_cell.length_a   1.000
_cell.length_b   1.000
_cell.length_c   1.000
_cell.angle_alpha   90.00
_cell.angle_beta   90.00
_cell.angle_gamma   90.00
#
_symmetry.space_group_name_H-M   'P 1'
#
loop_
_entity.id
_entity.type
_entity.pdbx_description
1 polymer ?
#
loop_
_entity_poly.entity_id
_entity_poly.type
_entity_poly.pdbx_seq_one_letter_code
_entity_poly.pdbx_strand_id
1 'polypeptide(L)' 'REGRVPLHTLRANIDYADTEALTAYGIIGIKVWIFKGEILAHDPTAQDRLMLEAQTSGVRPAR' A
#
# COMPACT_ATOMS: atom_id res chain seq x y z
N ARG A 1 9.49 -5.61 12.72
CA ARG A 1 9.42 -5.82 11.25
C ARG A 1 9.23 -7.30 11.03
N GLU A 2 8.01 -7.73 10.77
CA GLU A 2 7.69 -9.09 10.35
C GLU A 2 7.19 -9.03 8.91
N GLY A 3 7.70 -9.91 8.03
CA GLY A 3 7.41 -9.89 6.59
C GLY A 3 8.48 -9.23 5.71
N ARG A 4 8.24 -9.24 4.39
CA ARG A 4 9.17 -8.76 3.35
C ARG A 4 8.67 -7.43 2.77
N VAL A 5 9.56 -6.43 2.67
CA VAL A 5 9.31 -5.15 1.95
C VAL A 5 10.51 -4.85 1.07
N PRO A 6 10.53 -5.35 -0.18
CA PRO A 6 11.67 -5.20 -1.09
C PRO A 6 11.66 -3.84 -1.81
N LEU A 7 12.25 -2.81 -1.18
CA LEU A 7 12.23 -1.42 -1.69
C LEU A 7 13.05 -1.20 -2.98
N HIS A 8 13.98 -2.09 -3.30
CA HIS A 8 14.81 -2.00 -4.50
C HIS A 8 14.24 -2.76 -5.71
N THR A 9 13.14 -3.52 -5.51
CA THR A 9 12.55 -4.35 -6.56
C THR A 9 11.47 -3.56 -7.29
N LEU A 10 11.75 -3.08 -8.51
CA LEU A 10 10.81 -2.26 -9.29
C LEU A 10 9.47 -2.96 -9.62
N ARG A 11 9.48 -4.29 -9.72
CA ARG A 11 8.26 -5.08 -9.94
C ARG A 11 7.42 -5.30 -8.67
N ALA A 12 7.91 -4.88 -7.50
CA ALA A 12 7.17 -5.00 -6.26
C ALA A 12 6.02 -4.00 -6.24
N ASN A 13 4.80 -4.48 -6.06
CA ASN A 13 3.64 -3.65 -5.82
C ASN A 13 3.66 -3.20 -4.36
N ILE A 14 4.08 -1.96 -4.14
CA ILE A 14 4.22 -1.35 -2.82
C ILE A 14 3.39 -0.07 -2.79
N ASP A 15 2.40 -0.01 -1.90
CA ASP A 15 1.74 1.24 -1.58
C ASP A 15 2.56 1.98 -0.52
N TYR A 16 2.76 3.28 -0.73
CA TYR A 16 3.37 4.19 0.23
C TYR A 16 2.36 5.24 0.68
N ALA A 17 2.34 5.52 1.98
CA ALA A 17 1.61 6.65 2.53
C ALA A 17 2.42 7.30 3.65
N ASP A 18 2.38 8.62 3.68
CA ASP A 18 2.87 9.44 4.77
C ASP A 18 1.75 10.28 5.38
N THR A 19 1.80 10.43 6.70
CA THR A 19 0.88 11.29 7.43
C THR A 19 1.57 11.84 8.67
N GLU A 20 1.09 12.99 9.13
CA GLU A 20 1.58 13.64 10.34
C GLU A 20 0.56 13.46 11.47
N ALA A 21 1.06 13.20 12.68
CA ALA A 21 0.26 13.17 13.90
C ALA A 21 0.57 14.40 14.75
N LEU A 22 -0.45 15.22 15.00
CA LEU A 22 -0.38 16.38 15.88
C LEU A 22 -0.50 15.90 17.33
N THR A 23 0.56 16.11 18.12
CA THR A 23 0.60 15.74 19.55
C THR A 23 0.89 16.96 20.40
N ALA A 24 0.64 16.87 21.72
CA ALA A 24 0.82 17.98 22.66
C ALA A 24 2.25 18.56 22.67
N TYR A 25 3.25 17.75 22.31
CA TYR A 25 4.67 18.14 22.32
C TYR A 25 5.23 18.42 20.92
N GLY A 26 4.41 18.32 19.86
CA GLY A 26 4.83 18.58 18.48
C GLY A 26 4.25 17.60 17.46
N ILE A 27 4.90 17.54 16.30
CA ILE A 27 4.46 16.75 15.14
C ILE A 27 5.28 15.47 15.04
N ILE A 28 4.61 14.32 14.90
CA ILE A 28 5.23 13.02 14.64
C ILE A 28 4.93 12.60 13.20
N GLY A 29 5.98 12.38 12.40
CA GLY A 29 5.82 11.85 11.05
C GLY A 29 5.65 10.33 11.06
N ILE A 30 4.62 9.82 10.38
CA ILE A 30 4.33 8.40 10.21
C ILE A 30 4.52 8.05 8.74
N LYS A 31 5.30 7.00 8.47
CA LYS A 31 5.52 6.47 7.12
C LYS A 31 5.13 5.00 7.08
N VAL A 32 4.31 4.64 6.09
CA VAL A 32 3.74 3.31 5.95
C VAL A 32 4.06 2.76 4.56
N TRP A 33 4.49 1.50 4.53
CA TRP A 33 4.70 0.73 3.31
C TRP A 33 3.88 -0.55 3.39
N ILE A 34 3.05 -0.82 2.38
CA ILE A 34 2.25 -2.04 2.27
C ILE A 34 2.71 -2.80 1.04
N PHE A 35 3.31 -3.97 1.23
CA PHE A 35 3.70 -4.85 0.13
C PHE A 35 2.53 -5.77 -0.26
N LYS A 36 2.02 -5.61 -1.48
CA LYS A 36 0.90 -6.38 -2.03
C LYS A 36 1.32 -7.58 -2.89
N GLY A 37 2.62 -7.75 -3.13
CA GLY A 37 3.17 -8.80 -4.00
C GLY A 37 3.99 -8.23 -5.15
N GLU A 38 4.28 -9.05 -6.17
CA GLU A 38 4.99 -8.62 -7.37
C GLU A 38 4.04 -8.61 -8.58
N ILE A 39 4.18 -7.61 -9.45
CA ILE A 39 3.44 -7.55 -10.72
C ILE A 39 4.27 -8.30 -11.76
N LEU A 40 3.82 -9.50 -12.14
CA LEU A 40 4.41 -10.29 -13.21
C LEU A 40 3.68 -9.95 -14.52
N ALA A 41 4.41 -9.42 -15.51
CA ALA A 41 3.85 -8.97 -16.80
C ALA A 41 3.15 -10.07 -17.63
N HIS A 42 3.25 -11.34 -17.22
CA HIS A 42 2.66 -12.51 -17.89
C HIS A 42 1.51 -13.15 -17.11
N ASP A 43 1.09 -12.58 -15.98
CA ASP A 43 0.00 -13.16 -15.19
C ASP A 43 -1.34 -12.53 -15.63
N PRO A 44 -2.19 -13.24 -16.39
CA PRO A 44 -3.44 -12.69 -16.91
C PRO A 44 -4.40 -12.24 -15.79
N THR A 45 -4.25 -12.81 -14.60
CA THR A 45 -5.08 -12.51 -13.43
C THR A 45 -4.65 -11.27 -12.65
N ALA A 46 -3.47 -10.72 -12.93
CA ALA A 46 -2.95 -9.57 -12.19
C ALA A 46 -3.72 -8.28 -12.52
N GLN A 47 -4.06 -8.05 -13.80
CA GLN A 47 -4.86 -6.88 -14.18
C GLN A 47 -6.28 -6.95 -13.61
N ASP A 48 -6.91 -8.11 -13.66
CA ASP A 48 -8.26 -8.31 -13.13
C ASP A 48 -8.31 -8.07 -11.62
N ARG A 49 -7.32 -8.58 -10.87
CA ARG A 49 -7.24 -8.35 -9.42
C ARG A 49 -7.03 -6.88 -9.08
N LEU A 50 -6.18 -6.17 -9.82
CA LEU A 50 -5.96 -4.74 -9.65
C LEU A 50 -7.22 -3.92 -9.96
N MET A 51 -7.96 -4.28 -11.02
CA MET A 51 -9.24 -3.63 -11.35
C MET A 51 -10.29 -3.86 -10.24
N LEU A 52 -10.37 -5.07 -9.67
CA LEU A 52 -11.25 -5.39 -8.55
C LEU A 52 -10.86 -4.63 -7.28
N GLU A 53 -9.56 -4.56 -6.96
CA GLU A 53 -9.03 -3.81 -5.81
C GLU A 53 -9.32 -2.30 -5.94
N ALA A 54 -9.18 -1.73 -7.14
CA ALA A 54 -9.52 -0.33 -7.39
C ALA A 54 -11.01 -0.04 -7.13
N GLN A 55 -11.91 -0.97 -7.50
CA GLN A 55 -13.36 -0.82 -7.31
C GLN A 55 -13.81 -0.93 -5.84
N THR A 56 -13.11 -1.72 -5.01
CA THR A 56 -13.47 -1.90 -3.58
C THR A 56 -12.90 -0.82 -2.65
N SER A 57 -11.89 -0.07 -3.09
CA SER A 57 -11.21 0.97 -2.29
C SER A 57 -12.08 2.17 -1.88
N GLY A 58 -13.35 2.22 -2.31
CA GLY A 58 -14.31 3.29 -2.01
C GLY A 58 -15.16 3.13 -0.75
N VAL A 59 -15.11 2.01 -0.02
CA VAL A 59 -15.96 1.84 1.18
C VAL A 59 -15.19 2.26 2.43
N ARG A 60 -15.21 3.55 2.77
CA ARG A 60 -14.97 3.99 4.16
C ARG A 60 -16.18 3.57 4.99
N PRO A 61 -16.08 2.66 5.97
CA PRO A 61 -17.18 2.45 6.90
C PRO A 61 -17.36 3.76 7.68
N ALA A 62 -18.54 4.38 7.52
CA ALA A 62 -18.90 5.55 8.29
C ALA A 62 -18.92 5.20 9.79
N ARG A 63 -18.04 5.83 10.56
CA ARG A 63 -18.21 6.06 11.99
C ARG A 63 -17.77 7.47 12.29
#